data_AF-A0ABD2ELV2-F1
#
_entry.id   AF-A0ABD2ELV2-F1
#
_cell.length_a   1.000
_cell.length_b   1.000
_cell.length_c   1.000
_cell.angle_alpha   90.00
_cell.angle_beta   90.00
_cell.angle_gamma   90.00
#
_symmetry.space_group_name_H-M   'P 1'
#
loop_
_entity.id
_entity.type
_entity.pdbx_description
1 polymer ?
#
loop_
_entity_poly.entity_id
_entity_poly.type
_entity_poly.pdbx_seq_one_letter_code
_entity_poly.pdbx_strand_id
1 'polypeptide(L)'
;MASPRDGLEAVETKDSAGRRGSSGVEVVFPSDPDVPAPLCPHGPTLLFVKVSQGKEETRRFYACSACRDRKDCNFFQWEDEKLSEARLAAREAYNRRCQPPLSQRQCVERYLKLIELPLTQRKFCQRCQQLLLPDEWERHHEHQVMGDISITQLRRPSQLLYPLENKKANAQYLFADRSCQFLVDLLSTLGFRRVLCVGTPRLHELIMLTASGDKKSNIKSLLLDIDFRYSQFYMEDSFCHYNMFNHHFFDGKAALEVCRTFLQEDEGEGVIMVADPPFGGLVEPLAVTFKKLIAMWKEGQSQDDSHKELPIFWIFPYFFESRICQFFPSFCMLDYQRL
;
A
#
# COMPACT_ATOMS: atom_id res chain seq x y z
N MET A 1 76.12 23.01 -2.37
CA MET A 1 75.34 21.91 -2.96
C MET A 1 73.90 22.05 -2.51
N ALA A 2 72.96 21.84 -3.42
CA ALA A 2 71.50 21.80 -3.26
C ALA A 2 70.74 23.14 -3.10
N SER A 3 70.02 23.47 -4.18
CA SER A 3 68.95 24.45 -4.35
C SER A 3 67.58 23.87 -3.90
N PRO A 4 66.49 24.69 -3.84
CA PRO A 4 65.29 24.48 -3.02
C PRO A 4 64.05 23.96 -3.81
N ARG A 5 62.91 23.74 -3.11
CA ARG A 5 61.50 23.71 -3.57
C ARG A 5 60.59 23.27 -2.40
N ASP A 6 59.57 23.99 -1.94
CA ASP A 6 58.30 24.49 -2.54
C ASP A 6 57.10 23.61 -2.18
N GLY A 7 56.03 24.29 -1.71
CA GLY A 7 54.63 24.06 -2.04
C GLY A 7 53.98 22.72 -1.68
N LEU A 8 53.16 22.71 -0.63
CA LEU A 8 52.10 21.71 -0.45
C LEU A 8 50.86 22.17 -1.22
N GLU A 9 50.70 21.63 -2.43
CA GLU A 9 49.49 21.73 -3.25
C GLU A 9 48.40 20.77 -2.80
N ALA A 10 47.16 21.21 -3.03
CA ALA A 10 45.92 20.47 -2.85
C ALA A 10 45.90 19.17 -3.66
N VAL A 11 45.50 18.07 -3.01
CA VAL A 11 45.22 16.81 -3.69
C VAL A 11 43.78 16.87 -4.20
N GLU A 12 43.64 17.20 -5.49
CA GLU A 12 42.47 16.88 -6.29
C GLU A 12 42.28 15.36 -6.35
N THR A 13 41.28 14.82 -5.68
CA THR A 13 40.78 13.47 -5.97
C THR A 13 39.94 13.52 -7.23
N LYS A 14 40.57 13.17 -8.36
CA LYS A 14 39.89 12.76 -9.59
C LYS A 14 39.03 11.53 -9.28
N ASP A 15 37.71 11.72 -9.17
CA ASP A 15 36.74 10.62 -9.24
C ASP A 15 36.68 10.11 -10.69
N SER A 16 37.64 9.25 -11.01
CA SER A 16 37.66 8.43 -12.20
C SER A 16 36.41 7.55 -12.24
N ALA A 17 35.62 7.73 -13.30
CA ALA A 17 34.48 6.93 -13.69
C ALA A 17 34.83 5.42 -13.72
N GLY A 18 34.58 4.74 -12.60
CA GLY A 18 34.58 3.29 -12.50
C GLY A 18 33.14 2.78 -12.47
N ARG A 19 32.56 2.50 -13.66
CA ARG A 19 31.32 1.71 -13.78
C ARG A 19 31.56 0.31 -13.19
N ARG A 20 31.31 0.11 -11.90
CA ARG A 20 31.08 -1.22 -11.34
C ARG A 20 29.70 -1.68 -11.78
N GLY A 21 29.68 -2.53 -12.81
CA GLY A 21 28.47 -3.13 -13.36
C GLY A 21 27.78 -4.05 -12.36
N SER A 22 26.65 -3.63 -11.80
CA SER A 22 25.74 -4.53 -11.09
C SER A 22 24.87 -5.27 -12.11
N SER A 23 24.78 -6.59 -12.02
CA SER A 23 23.67 -7.33 -12.62
C SER A 23 22.37 -6.87 -11.96
N GLY A 24 21.38 -6.48 -12.79
CA GLY A 24 20.15 -5.83 -12.35
C GLY A 24 18.91 -6.65 -12.71
N VAL A 25 17.84 -6.44 -11.95
CA VAL A 25 16.48 -6.89 -12.30
C VAL A 25 15.64 -5.64 -12.50
N GLU A 26 15.03 -5.51 -13.67
CA GLU A 26 14.19 -4.39 -14.05
C GLU A 26 12.75 -4.86 -14.26
N VAL A 27 11.78 -3.99 -13.97
CA VAL A 27 10.36 -4.27 -14.27
C VAL A 27 10.12 -3.95 -15.73
N VAL A 28 9.36 -4.83 -16.40
CA VAL A 28 8.91 -4.60 -17.77
C VAL A 28 7.41 -4.42 -17.75
N PHE A 29 6.93 -3.34 -18.35
CA PHE A 29 5.51 -3.15 -18.61
C PHE A 29 5.22 -3.71 -20.00
N PRO A 30 4.34 -4.72 -20.15
CA PRO A 30 3.98 -5.26 -21.44
C PRO A 30 3.43 -4.18 -22.35
N SER A 31 3.87 -4.16 -23.61
CA SER A 31 3.32 -3.27 -24.64
C SER A 31 1.92 -3.66 -25.09
N ASP A 32 1.56 -4.92 -24.86
CA ASP A 32 0.27 -5.51 -25.22
C ASP A 32 -0.59 -5.71 -23.96
N PRO A 33 -1.69 -4.97 -23.79
CA PRO A 33 -2.59 -5.09 -22.64
C PRO A 33 -3.43 -6.39 -22.65
N ASP A 34 -3.50 -7.11 -23.76
CA ASP A 34 -4.39 -8.27 -23.93
C ASP A 34 -3.79 -9.59 -23.41
N VAL A 35 -2.50 -9.62 -23.05
CA VAL A 35 -1.86 -10.79 -22.43
C VAL A 35 -1.85 -10.63 -20.90
N PRO A 36 -2.77 -11.29 -20.16
CA PRO A 36 -2.84 -11.13 -18.71
C PRO A 36 -1.64 -11.80 -18.03
N ALA A 37 -0.99 -11.06 -17.12
CA ALA A 37 0.03 -11.63 -16.24
C ALA A 37 -0.57 -12.74 -15.36
N PRO A 38 0.17 -13.84 -15.11
CA PRO A 38 -0.33 -14.92 -14.27
C PRO A 38 -0.56 -14.43 -12.84
N LEU A 39 -1.54 -15.03 -12.18
CA LEU A 39 -1.95 -14.65 -10.83
C LEU A 39 -1.12 -15.37 -9.76
N CYS A 40 -0.68 -14.62 -8.76
CA CYS A 40 -0.22 -15.14 -7.46
C CYS A 40 -1.29 -14.90 -6.39
N PRO A 41 -1.08 -15.32 -5.13
CA PRO A 41 -2.02 -15.03 -4.04
C PRO A 41 -2.32 -13.53 -3.82
N HIS A 42 -1.47 -12.63 -4.31
CA HIS A 42 -1.56 -11.18 -4.13
C HIS A 42 -2.05 -10.44 -5.40
N GLY A 43 -2.69 -11.16 -6.33
CA GLY A 43 -3.16 -10.62 -7.60
C GLY A 43 -2.18 -10.83 -8.77
N PRO A 44 -2.33 -10.06 -9.87
CA PRO A 44 -1.44 -10.15 -11.03
C PRO A 44 0.02 -9.94 -10.68
N THR A 45 0.88 -10.80 -11.22
CA THR A 45 2.33 -10.70 -11.04
C THR A 45 2.92 -9.56 -11.87
N LEU A 46 4.14 -9.16 -11.52
CA LEU A 46 4.92 -8.24 -12.35
C LEU A 46 5.87 -9.03 -13.24
N LEU A 47 6.07 -8.53 -14.47
CA LEU A 47 7.06 -9.05 -15.40
C LEU A 47 8.41 -8.37 -15.13
N PHE A 48 9.45 -9.17 -15.07
CA PHE A 48 10.81 -8.74 -14.80
C PHE A 48 11.75 -9.22 -15.89
N VAL A 49 12.80 -8.45 -16.15
CA VAL A 49 13.90 -8.85 -17.03
C VAL A 49 15.21 -8.88 -16.24
N LYS A 50 16.00 -9.93 -16.44
CA LYS A 50 17.34 -10.03 -15.84
C LYS A 50 18.37 -9.46 -16.82
N VAL A 51 18.96 -8.33 -16.47
CA VAL A 51 20.03 -7.72 -17.27
C VAL A 51 21.35 -8.35 -16.86
N SER A 52 21.91 -9.21 -17.71
CA SER A 52 23.22 -9.84 -17.50
C SER A 52 24.24 -9.20 -18.43
N GLN A 53 25.33 -8.64 -17.88
CA GLN A 53 26.39 -8.06 -18.71
C GLN A 53 27.00 -9.11 -19.64
N GLY A 54 27.03 -8.82 -20.95
CA GLY A 54 27.73 -9.63 -21.94
C GLY A 54 26.94 -10.81 -22.55
N LYS A 55 25.64 -10.95 -22.25
CA LYS A 55 24.75 -11.88 -22.99
C LYS A 55 23.61 -11.09 -23.64
N GLU A 56 23.38 -11.33 -24.94
CA GLU A 56 22.25 -10.76 -25.68
C GLU A 56 20.88 -11.30 -25.20
N GLU A 57 20.87 -12.43 -24.48
CA GLU A 57 19.61 -13.04 -24.01
C GLU A 57 19.12 -12.43 -22.68
N THR A 58 18.30 -11.40 -22.81
CA THR A 58 17.45 -10.90 -21.73
C THR A 58 16.23 -11.82 -21.57
N ARG A 59 16.27 -12.78 -20.65
CA ARG A 59 15.10 -13.63 -20.36
C ARG A 59 14.17 -12.95 -19.35
N ARG A 60 12.87 -13.00 -19.63
CA ARG A 60 11.81 -12.39 -18.82
C ARG A 60 11.09 -13.40 -17.95
N PHE A 61 10.67 -13.00 -16.76
CA PHE A 61 9.97 -13.85 -15.81
C PHE A 61 8.95 -13.07 -14.98
N TYR A 62 7.90 -13.75 -14.55
CA TYR A 62 6.88 -13.25 -13.65
C TYR A 62 7.24 -13.56 -12.19
N ALA A 63 7.07 -12.57 -11.30
CA ALA A 63 7.22 -12.74 -9.86
C ALA A 63 6.19 -11.90 -9.08
N CYS A 64 6.05 -12.20 -7.78
CA CYS A 64 5.09 -11.51 -6.90
C CYS A 64 5.31 -9.99 -6.90
N SER A 65 4.21 -9.24 -6.97
CA SER A 65 4.22 -7.76 -6.95
C SER A 65 4.41 -7.20 -5.53
N ALA A 66 3.87 -7.88 -4.51
CA ALA A 66 3.85 -7.41 -3.12
C ALA A 66 4.95 -8.02 -2.23
N CYS A 67 5.44 -9.22 -2.55
CA CYS A 67 6.42 -9.93 -1.74
C CYS A 67 7.75 -10.07 -2.48
N ARG A 68 8.82 -9.61 -1.85
CA ARG A 68 10.19 -9.69 -2.38
C ARG A 68 10.90 -10.96 -1.96
N ASP A 69 10.56 -11.49 -0.79
CA ASP A 69 11.09 -12.77 -0.34
C ASP A 69 10.26 -13.91 -0.92
N ARG A 70 10.94 -14.87 -1.53
CA ARG A 70 10.29 -16.08 -2.06
C ARG A 70 9.73 -16.97 -0.94
N LYS A 71 10.12 -16.72 0.32
CA LYS A 71 9.53 -17.39 1.48
C LYS A 71 8.10 -16.94 1.76
N ASP A 72 7.79 -15.67 1.50
CA ASP A 72 6.47 -15.09 1.73
C ASP A 72 5.54 -15.35 0.53
N CYS A 73 6.08 -15.27 -0.69
CA CYS A 73 5.40 -15.73 -1.90
C CYS A 73 6.40 -16.33 -2.88
N ASN A 74 6.34 -17.64 -3.09
CA ASN A 74 7.29 -18.37 -3.92
C ASN A 74 6.96 -18.34 -5.43
N PHE A 75 6.04 -17.46 -5.87
CA PHE A 75 5.64 -17.40 -7.26
C PHE A 75 6.82 -17.07 -8.18
N PHE A 76 7.05 -17.92 -9.17
CA PHE A 76 7.99 -17.71 -10.26
C PHE A 76 7.52 -18.45 -11.50
N GLN A 77 7.61 -17.81 -12.66
CA GLN A 77 7.33 -18.42 -13.97
C GLN A 77 8.11 -17.67 -15.04
N TRP A 78 8.76 -18.39 -15.96
CA TRP A 78 9.34 -17.72 -17.13
C TRP A 78 8.25 -17.29 -18.12
N GLU A 79 8.41 -16.15 -18.80
CA GLU A 79 7.40 -15.63 -19.74
C GLU A 79 7.08 -16.64 -20.86
N ASP A 80 8.10 -17.37 -21.32
CA ASP A 80 8.02 -18.40 -22.37
C ASP A 80 7.61 -19.80 -21.84
N GLU A 81 7.45 -19.97 -20.53
CA GLU A 81 7.08 -21.25 -19.93
C GLU A 81 5.59 -21.57 -20.17
N LYS A 82 5.34 -22.63 -20.93
CA LYS A 82 4.00 -23.22 -21.07
C LYS A 82 3.69 -24.12 -19.88
N LEU A 83 2.62 -23.81 -19.15
CA LEU A 83 2.15 -24.63 -18.03
C LEU A 83 1.10 -25.65 -18.49
N SER A 84 1.15 -26.85 -17.92
CA SER A 84 0.08 -27.83 -18.09
C SER A 84 -1.17 -27.41 -17.32
N GLU A 85 -2.34 -27.88 -17.74
CA GLU A 85 -3.62 -27.62 -17.06
C GLU A 85 -3.58 -28.04 -15.58
N ALA A 86 -2.95 -29.18 -15.27
CA ALA A 86 -2.79 -29.65 -13.89
C ALA A 86 -1.97 -28.67 -13.02
N ARG A 87 -0.92 -28.06 -13.58
CA ARG A 87 -0.12 -27.04 -12.86
C ARG A 87 -0.90 -25.75 -12.64
N LEU A 88 -1.69 -25.33 -13.63
CA LEU A 88 -2.57 -24.16 -13.51
C LEU A 88 -3.64 -24.38 -12.43
N ALA A 89 -4.33 -25.53 -12.44
CA ALA A 89 -5.33 -25.87 -11.45
C ALA A 89 -4.75 -25.94 -10.02
N ALA A 90 -3.57 -26.55 -9.85
CA ALA A 90 -2.88 -26.61 -8.57
C ALA A 90 -2.50 -25.21 -8.04
N ARG A 91 -2.07 -24.32 -8.93
CA ARG A 91 -1.76 -22.93 -8.61
C ARG A 91 -3.00 -22.15 -8.19
N GLU A 92 -4.10 -22.27 -8.92
CA GLU A 92 -5.34 -21.60 -8.54
C GLU A 92 -5.87 -22.08 -7.19
N ALA A 93 -5.78 -23.38 -6.91
CA ALA A 93 -6.15 -23.94 -5.62
C ALA A 93 -5.28 -23.39 -4.48
N TYR A 94 -3.96 -23.26 -4.71
CA TYR A 94 -3.05 -22.63 -3.76
C TYR A 94 -3.39 -21.14 -3.54
N ASN A 95 -3.59 -20.38 -4.62
CA ASN A 95 -3.95 -18.97 -4.55
C ASN A 95 -5.24 -18.74 -3.75
N ARG A 96 -6.26 -19.60 -3.92
CA ARG A 96 -7.51 -19.57 -3.14
C ARG A 96 -7.26 -19.87 -1.66
N ARG A 97 -6.42 -20.85 -1.34
CA ARG A 97 -6.10 -21.22 0.05
C ARG A 97 -5.37 -20.11 0.81
N CYS A 98 -4.60 -19.28 0.10
CA CYS A 98 -3.89 -18.15 0.68
C CYS A 98 -4.75 -16.88 0.86
N GLN A 99 -5.99 -16.86 0.35
CA GLN A 99 -6.90 -15.75 0.57
C GLN A 99 -7.31 -15.65 2.05
N PRO A 100 -7.72 -14.46 2.52
CA PRO A 100 -8.29 -14.30 3.84
C PRO A 100 -9.43 -15.30 4.10
N PRO A 101 -9.53 -15.85 5.33
CA PRO A 101 -10.52 -16.88 5.65
C PRO A 101 -11.96 -16.34 5.70
N LEU A 102 -12.11 -15.02 5.81
CA LEU A 102 -13.40 -14.32 5.85
C LEU A 102 -13.46 -13.35 4.67
N SER A 103 -14.62 -13.27 4.02
CA SER A 103 -14.90 -12.22 3.04
C SER A 103 -15.15 -10.87 3.72
N GLN A 104 -15.02 -9.77 2.97
CA GLN A 104 -15.31 -8.42 3.49
C GLN A 104 -16.72 -8.33 4.09
N ARG A 105 -17.73 -8.90 3.41
CA ARG A 105 -19.10 -8.94 3.92
C ARG A 105 -19.21 -9.67 5.26
N GLN A 106 -18.53 -10.82 5.41
CA GLN A 106 -18.52 -11.54 6.68
C GLN A 106 -17.83 -10.74 7.78
N CYS A 107 -16.74 -10.04 7.46
CA CYS A 107 -16.06 -9.12 8.38
C CYS A 107 -17.01 -8.02 8.88
N VAL A 108 -17.79 -7.40 7.99
CA VAL A 108 -18.78 -6.37 8.34
C VAL A 108 -19.91 -6.93 9.20
N GLU A 109 -20.51 -8.06 8.81
CA GLU A 109 -21.58 -8.71 9.59
C GLU A 109 -21.09 -9.07 11.01
N ARG A 110 -19.85 -9.53 11.15
CA ARG A 110 -19.23 -9.82 12.45
C ARG A 110 -18.96 -8.56 13.26
N TYR A 111 -18.44 -7.51 12.63
CA TYR A 111 -18.17 -6.24 13.29
C TYR A 111 -19.43 -5.64 13.90
N LEU A 112 -20.54 -5.62 13.13
CA LEU A 112 -21.84 -5.13 13.60
C LEU A 112 -22.35 -5.93 14.81
N LYS A 113 -22.27 -7.25 14.77
CA LYS A 113 -22.61 -8.10 15.92
C LYS A 113 -21.73 -7.81 17.13
N LEU A 114 -20.44 -7.59 16.93
CA LEU A 114 -19.48 -7.35 18.01
C LEU A 114 -19.76 -6.01 18.74
N ILE A 115 -20.05 -4.94 18.01
CA ILE A 115 -20.31 -3.62 18.62
C ILE A 115 -21.62 -3.59 19.43
N GLU A 116 -22.56 -4.47 19.13
CA GLU A 116 -23.81 -4.66 19.89
C GLU A 116 -23.59 -5.40 21.22
N LEU A 117 -22.51 -6.18 21.35
CA LEU A 117 -22.21 -6.92 22.58
C LEU A 117 -21.90 -5.97 23.75
N PRO A 118 -22.20 -6.37 25.01
CA PRO A 118 -21.69 -5.69 26.19
C PRO A 118 -20.15 -5.64 26.21
N LEU A 119 -19.57 -4.64 26.88
CA LEU A 119 -18.12 -4.46 26.97
C LEU A 119 -17.41 -5.75 27.40
N THR A 120 -17.95 -6.43 28.42
CA THR A 120 -17.42 -7.68 28.99
C THR A 120 -17.37 -8.87 28.04
N GLN A 121 -18.06 -8.78 26.90
CA GLN A 121 -18.12 -9.83 25.88
C GLN A 121 -17.36 -9.46 24.61
N ARG A 122 -16.78 -8.27 24.52
CA ARG A 122 -15.96 -7.88 23.36
C ARG A 122 -14.54 -8.34 23.60
N LYS A 123 -14.10 -9.32 22.81
CA LYS A 123 -12.77 -9.92 22.93
C LYS A 123 -11.99 -9.83 21.62
N PHE A 124 -10.68 -9.71 21.75
CA PHE A 124 -9.73 -9.71 20.64
C PHE A 124 -8.59 -10.70 20.92
N CYS A 125 -8.39 -11.67 20.03
CA CYS A 125 -7.29 -12.61 20.13
C CYS A 125 -6.01 -11.99 19.58
N GLN A 126 -5.02 -11.75 20.44
CA GLN A 126 -3.73 -11.17 20.05
C GLN A 126 -2.88 -12.16 19.24
N ARG A 127 -3.00 -13.46 19.46
CA ARG A 127 -2.29 -14.47 18.66
C ARG A 127 -2.84 -14.57 17.23
N CYS A 128 -4.16 -14.59 17.08
CA CYS A 128 -4.82 -14.74 15.77
C CYS A 128 -5.04 -13.40 15.06
N GLN A 129 -4.90 -12.27 15.77
CA GLN A 129 -5.20 -10.93 15.28
C GLN A 129 -6.66 -10.79 14.82
N GLN A 130 -7.58 -11.33 15.61
CA GLN A 130 -9.00 -11.48 15.27
C GLN A 130 -9.92 -11.01 16.40
N LEU A 131 -10.96 -10.26 16.04
CA LEU A 131 -12.12 -9.99 16.87
C LEU A 131 -12.95 -11.26 17.04
N LEU A 132 -13.32 -11.57 18.28
CA LEU A 132 -14.00 -12.82 18.63
C LEU A 132 -15.46 -12.57 19.01
N LEU A 133 -16.35 -13.31 18.38
CA LEU A 133 -17.73 -13.46 18.84
C LEU A 133 -17.81 -14.52 19.98
N PRO A 134 -18.85 -14.50 20.83
CA PRO A 134 -18.95 -15.39 21.98
C PRO A 134 -18.81 -16.89 21.67
N ASP A 135 -19.33 -17.33 20.52
CA ASP A 135 -19.30 -18.71 20.05
C ASP A 135 -17.90 -19.20 19.64
N GLU A 136 -16.92 -18.31 19.55
CA GLU A 136 -15.56 -18.61 19.10
C GLU A 136 -14.57 -18.74 20.25
N TRP A 137 -14.93 -18.34 21.47
CA TRP A 137 -14.00 -18.24 22.59
C TRP A 137 -13.32 -19.56 22.93
N GLU A 138 -14.04 -20.68 22.83
CA GLU A 138 -13.50 -22.02 23.08
C GLU A 138 -12.34 -22.37 22.15
N ARG A 139 -12.36 -21.90 20.89
CA ARG A 139 -11.25 -22.14 19.94
C ARG A 139 -10.00 -21.31 20.27
N HIS A 140 -10.13 -20.31 21.14
CA HIS A 140 -9.08 -19.37 21.51
C HIS A 140 -8.75 -19.42 23.01
N HIS A 141 -9.20 -20.45 23.75
CA HIS A 141 -9.01 -20.54 25.20
C HIS A 141 -7.53 -20.61 25.62
N GLU A 142 -6.67 -21.25 24.81
CA GLU A 142 -5.22 -21.30 25.03
C GLU A 142 -4.46 -20.11 24.43
N HIS A 143 -5.16 -19.16 23.80
CA HIS A 143 -4.54 -18.00 23.17
C HIS A 143 -4.50 -16.80 24.11
N GLN A 144 -3.58 -15.88 23.85
CA GLN A 144 -3.60 -14.58 24.49
C GLN A 144 -4.79 -13.76 23.96
N VAL A 145 -5.79 -13.52 24.81
CA VAL A 145 -7.02 -12.80 24.47
C VAL A 145 -7.13 -11.56 25.34
N MET A 146 -7.32 -10.41 24.69
CA MET A 146 -7.66 -9.14 25.32
C MET A 146 -9.19 -9.05 25.45
N GLY A 147 -9.68 -8.84 26.66
CA GLY A 147 -11.10 -8.59 26.94
C GLY A 147 -11.45 -7.11 26.99
N ASP A 148 -12.72 -6.81 27.25
CA ASP A 148 -13.23 -5.46 27.51
C ASP A 148 -12.87 -4.44 26.42
N ILE A 149 -12.92 -4.85 25.14
CA ILE A 149 -12.55 -3.98 24.02
C ILE A 149 -13.62 -2.89 23.83
N SER A 150 -13.24 -1.64 24.13
CA SER A 150 -14.10 -0.48 23.93
C SER A 150 -14.27 -0.13 22.45
N ILE A 151 -15.35 0.60 22.11
CA ILE A 151 -15.54 1.15 20.75
C ILE A 151 -14.38 2.08 20.38
N THR A 152 -13.83 2.83 21.34
CA THR A 152 -12.67 3.70 21.13
C THR A 152 -11.45 2.91 20.65
N GLN A 153 -11.20 1.72 21.21
CA GLN A 153 -10.14 0.83 20.76
C GLN A 153 -10.44 0.23 19.38
N LEU A 154 -11.69 -0.16 19.11
CA LEU A 154 -12.10 -0.65 17.78
C LEU A 154 -11.92 0.40 16.68
N ARG A 155 -12.00 1.69 17.02
CA ARG A 155 -11.72 2.82 16.11
C ARG A 155 -10.24 3.17 15.98
N ARG A 156 -9.35 2.44 16.68
CA ARG A 156 -7.88 2.54 16.55
C ARG A 156 -7.25 1.16 16.29
N PRO A 157 -7.59 0.46 15.20
CA PRO A 157 -7.09 -0.90 14.97
C PRO A 157 -5.56 -1.01 14.96
N SER A 158 -4.83 0.02 14.54
CA SER A 158 -3.36 0.05 14.59
C SER A 158 -2.76 -0.04 15.99
N GLN A 159 -3.56 0.21 17.04
CA GLN A 159 -3.16 0.03 18.45
C GLN A 159 -3.54 -1.36 18.99
N LEU A 160 -4.42 -2.10 18.30
CA LEU A 160 -4.81 -3.47 18.64
C LEU A 160 -4.00 -4.51 17.86
N LEU A 161 -3.83 -4.27 16.56
CA LEU A 161 -3.05 -5.08 15.65
C LEU A 161 -1.55 -4.78 15.85
N TYR A 162 -0.72 -5.81 15.95
CA TYR A 162 0.72 -5.58 15.89
C TYR A 162 1.13 -5.22 14.45
N PRO A 163 2.10 -4.32 14.24
CA PRO A 163 2.56 -3.95 12.91
C PRO A 163 3.27 -5.11 12.18
N LEU A 164 3.03 -5.27 10.88
CA LEU A 164 3.75 -6.22 10.04
C LEU A 164 5.05 -5.60 9.53
N GLU A 165 6.09 -5.63 10.35
CA GLU A 165 7.36 -4.92 10.11
C GLU A 165 8.30 -5.59 9.09
N ASN A 166 7.93 -6.74 8.52
CA ASN A 166 8.76 -7.44 7.52
C ASN A 166 8.98 -6.55 6.29
N LYS A 167 10.20 -6.00 6.18
CA LYS A 167 10.61 -5.06 5.13
C LYS A 167 10.50 -5.60 3.70
N LYS A 168 10.38 -6.93 3.55
CA LYS A 168 10.31 -7.63 2.25
C LYS A 168 8.87 -7.95 1.82
N ALA A 169 7.89 -7.70 2.68
CA ALA A 169 6.47 -7.89 2.39
C ALA A 169 5.73 -6.59 2.72
N ASN A 170 5.07 -6.51 3.88
CA ASN A 170 4.21 -5.39 4.26
C ASN A 170 4.97 -4.11 4.59
N ALA A 171 6.13 -4.23 5.26
CA ALA A 171 6.95 -3.11 5.75
C ALA A 171 6.11 -1.99 6.41
N GLN A 172 5.21 -2.37 7.31
CA GLN A 172 4.28 -1.44 7.95
C GLN A 172 4.98 -0.60 9.01
N TYR A 173 5.41 0.61 8.63
CA TYR A 173 5.94 1.61 9.56
C TYR A 173 4.83 2.60 9.88
N LEU A 174 4.28 2.46 11.07
CA LEU A 174 3.17 3.29 11.50
C LEU A 174 3.65 4.71 11.85
N PHE A 175 2.94 5.74 11.39
CA PHE A 175 3.19 7.13 11.80
C PHE A 175 3.19 7.28 13.33
N ALA A 176 4.04 8.16 13.86
CA ALA A 176 3.89 8.65 15.22
C ALA A 176 2.63 9.52 15.35
N ASP A 177 2.04 9.58 16.54
CA ASP A 177 0.80 10.32 16.77
C ASP A 177 0.93 11.81 16.43
N ARG A 178 2.09 12.42 16.72
CA ARG A 178 2.40 13.82 16.37
C ARG A 178 2.34 14.05 14.85
N SER A 179 2.91 13.13 14.08
CA SER A 179 2.98 13.21 12.62
C SER A 179 1.58 13.02 12.01
N CYS A 180 0.78 12.08 12.53
CA CYS A 180 -0.62 11.93 12.13
C CYS A 180 -1.45 13.18 12.44
N GLN A 181 -1.33 13.74 13.64
CA GLN A 181 -2.11 14.92 14.04
C GLN A 181 -1.79 16.11 13.13
N PHE A 182 -0.50 16.36 12.88
CA PHE A 182 -0.07 17.40 11.94
C PHE A 182 -0.68 17.21 10.55
N LEU A 183 -0.67 15.97 10.01
CA LEU A 183 -1.25 15.69 8.71
C LEU A 183 -2.75 15.95 8.69
N VAL A 184 -3.50 15.54 9.71
CA VAL A 184 -4.94 15.80 9.79
C VAL A 184 -5.23 17.30 9.87
N ASP A 185 -4.48 18.04 10.68
CA ASP A 185 -4.64 19.50 10.81
C ASP A 185 -4.32 20.22 9.49
N LEU A 186 -3.27 19.78 8.78
CA LEU A 186 -2.90 20.29 7.46
C LEU A 186 -3.99 20.01 6.42
N LEU A 187 -4.51 18.79 6.37
CA LEU A 187 -5.58 18.39 5.45
C LEU A 187 -6.84 19.24 5.66
N SER A 188 -7.22 19.46 6.92
CA SER A 188 -8.32 20.35 7.30
C SER A 188 -8.06 21.81 6.91
N THR A 189 -6.85 22.31 7.15
CA THR A 189 -6.46 23.69 6.80
C THR A 189 -6.49 23.94 5.30
N LEU A 190 -6.10 22.94 4.51
CA LEU A 190 -6.16 22.98 3.05
C LEU A 190 -7.59 22.80 2.49
N GLY A 191 -8.58 22.53 3.36
CA GLY A 191 -9.98 22.42 2.97
C GLY A 191 -10.36 21.09 2.30
N PHE A 192 -9.56 20.04 2.46
CA PHE A 192 -9.91 18.72 1.93
C PHE A 192 -11.06 18.09 2.73
N ARG A 193 -11.99 17.46 2.02
CA ARG A 193 -13.20 16.82 2.57
C ARG A 193 -13.15 15.30 2.43
N ARG A 194 -12.28 14.78 1.56
CA ARG A 194 -12.09 13.35 1.30
C ARG A 194 -10.61 13.02 1.23
N VAL A 195 -10.19 11.98 1.92
CA VAL A 195 -8.79 11.51 1.92
C VAL A 195 -8.74 10.05 1.54
N LEU A 196 -8.18 9.76 0.36
CA LEU A 196 -7.88 8.41 -0.07
C LEU A 196 -6.55 7.98 0.57
N CYS A 197 -6.65 7.17 1.62
CA CYS A 197 -5.51 6.67 2.39
C CYS A 197 -4.97 5.40 1.73
N VAL A 198 -3.79 5.45 1.11
CA VAL A 198 -3.16 4.28 0.46
C VAL A 198 -1.98 3.80 1.32
N GLY A 199 -2.18 2.72 2.08
CA GLY A 199 -1.17 2.20 3.01
C GLY A 199 -0.97 3.05 4.27
N THR A 200 -1.96 3.84 4.68
CA THR A 200 -1.84 4.82 5.77
C THR A 200 -2.87 4.58 6.90
N PRO A 201 -2.90 3.39 7.55
CA PRO A 201 -3.97 3.02 8.48
C PRO A 201 -4.10 3.97 9.68
N ARG A 202 -2.98 4.43 10.27
CA ARG A 202 -3.03 5.37 11.40
C ARG A 202 -3.56 6.76 11.05
N LEU A 203 -3.34 7.21 9.81
CA LEU A 203 -3.90 8.48 9.35
C LEU A 203 -5.40 8.33 9.14
N HIS A 204 -5.83 7.24 8.49
CA HIS A 204 -7.24 6.90 8.31
C HIS A 204 -7.99 6.86 9.66
N GLU A 205 -7.45 6.16 10.66
CA GLU A 205 -8.02 6.10 12.01
C GLU A 205 -8.23 7.49 12.63
N LEU A 206 -7.22 8.35 12.56
CA LEU A 206 -7.29 9.67 13.17
C LEU A 206 -8.28 10.58 12.44
N ILE A 207 -8.37 10.48 11.11
CA ILE A 207 -9.39 11.19 10.31
C ILE A 207 -10.79 10.76 10.75
N MET A 208 -11.04 9.45 10.85
CA MET A 208 -12.35 8.92 11.24
C MET A 208 -12.75 9.33 12.67
N LEU A 209 -11.78 9.41 13.58
CA LEU A 209 -12.01 9.87 14.95
C LEU A 209 -12.33 11.36 15.05
N THR A 210 -11.61 12.20 14.29
CA THR A 210 -11.81 13.65 14.30
C THR A 210 -13.16 14.04 13.67
N ALA A 211 -13.56 13.37 12.60
CA ALA A 211 -14.89 13.55 11.98
C ALA A 211 -16.05 13.23 12.94
N SER A 212 -15.86 12.32 13.90
CA SER A 212 -16.87 11.94 14.88
C SER A 212 -16.94 12.87 16.09
N GLY A 213 -15.88 13.63 16.37
CA GLY A 213 -15.71 14.38 17.62
C GLY A 213 -15.99 15.88 17.53
N ASP A 214 -15.70 16.51 16.38
CA ASP A 214 -15.73 17.97 16.26
C ASP A 214 -16.53 18.42 15.02
N LYS A 215 -17.55 19.27 15.20
CA LYS A 215 -18.53 19.66 14.15
C LYS A 215 -17.94 20.54 13.03
N LYS A 216 -16.63 20.84 13.05
CA LYS A 216 -16.00 21.83 12.17
C LYS A 216 -15.37 21.27 10.90
N SER A 217 -15.05 19.98 10.83
CA SER A 217 -14.46 19.36 9.64
C SER A 217 -14.91 17.90 9.49
N ASN A 218 -15.85 17.66 8.57
CA ASN A 218 -16.33 16.31 8.26
C ASN A 218 -15.48 15.72 7.11
N ILE A 219 -14.26 15.29 7.43
CA ILE A 219 -13.37 14.65 6.46
C ILE A 219 -13.73 13.16 6.38
N LYS A 220 -14.14 12.69 5.21
CA LYS A 220 -14.29 11.25 4.92
C LYS A 220 -12.93 10.62 4.59
N SER A 221 -12.75 9.36 4.89
CA SER A 221 -11.56 8.62 4.49
C SER A 221 -11.88 7.22 4.00
N LEU A 222 -11.19 6.78 2.95
CA LEU A 222 -11.21 5.41 2.45
C LEU A 222 -9.78 4.84 2.54
N LEU A 223 -9.60 3.70 3.19
CA LEU A 223 -8.32 3.01 3.33
C LEU A 223 -8.17 1.91 2.26
N LEU A 224 -7.15 2.05 1.41
CA LEU A 224 -6.66 1.01 0.53
C LEU A 224 -5.39 0.40 1.15
N ASP A 225 -5.46 -0.85 1.60
CA ASP A 225 -4.31 -1.53 2.20
C ASP A 225 -4.28 -3.02 1.84
N ILE A 226 -3.09 -3.61 1.82
CA ILE A 226 -2.89 -5.05 1.58
C ILE A 226 -3.07 -5.85 2.88
N ASP A 227 -2.99 -5.22 4.05
CA ASP A 227 -3.23 -5.87 5.32
C ASP A 227 -4.74 -6.09 5.56
N PHE A 228 -5.23 -7.25 5.11
CA PHE A 228 -6.62 -7.65 5.28
C PHE A 228 -7.08 -7.67 6.73
N ARG A 229 -6.19 -7.65 7.74
CA ARG A 229 -6.60 -7.63 9.15
C ARG A 229 -7.41 -6.39 9.51
N TYR A 230 -7.29 -5.30 8.75
CA TYR A 230 -8.12 -4.11 8.93
C TYR A 230 -9.59 -4.29 8.47
N SER A 231 -9.89 -5.28 7.62
CA SER A 231 -11.25 -5.56 7.11
C SER A 231 -12.28 -5.75 8.22
N GLN A 232 -11.88 -6.34 9.35
CA GLN A 232 -12.77 -6.66 10.47
C GLN A 232 -13.14 -5.44 11.34
N PHE A 233 -12.56 -4.28 11.09
CA PHE A 233 -12.79 -3.05 11.88
C PHE A 233 -13.55 -1.97 11.11
N TYR A 234 -13.67 -2.11 9.79
CA TYR A 234 -14.20 -1.09 8.90
C TYR A 234 -15.34 -1.63 8.03
N MET A 235 -16.29 -0.75 7.73
CA MET A 235 -17.37 -1.00 6.79
C MET A 235 -16.84 -0.99 5.34
N GLU A 236 -17.64 -1.50 4.39
CA GLU A 236 -17.24 -1.61 2.97
C GLU A 236 -16.92 -0.26 2.31
N ASP A 237 -17.47 0.83 2.82
CA ASP A 237 -17.23 2.20 2.34
C ASP A 237 -15.94 2.84 2.87
N SER A 238 -15.27 2.19 3.82
CA SER A 238 -14.14 2.75 4.57
C SER A 238 -12.84 1.95 4.38
N PHE A 239 -12.90 0.72 3.85
CA PHE A 239 -11.74 -0.12 3.57
C PHE A 239 -11.90 -0.93 2.28
N CYS A 240 -10.82 -1.04 1.51
CA CYS A 240 -10.70 -2.02 0.44
C CYS A 240 -9.38 -2.79 0.58
N HIS A 241 -9.47 -4.13 0.53
CA HIS A 241 -8.28 -4.97 0.43
C HIS A 241 -7.66 -4.76 -0.96
N TYR A 242 -6.45 -4.18 -0.99
CA TYR A 242 -5.87 -3.59 -2.18
C TYR A 242 -4.36 -3.79 -2.26
N ASN A 243 -3.85 -4.13 -3.44
CA ASN A 243 -2.42 -4.19 -3.71
C ASN A 243 -1.95 -3.00 -4.56
N MET A 244 -1.18 -2.12 -3.93
CA MET A 244 -0.65 -0.89 -4.55
C MET A 244 0.44 -1.10 -5.61
N PHE A 245 0.99 -2.31 -5.75
CA PHE A 245 2.03 -2.58 -6.77
C PHE A 245 1.46 -3.01 -8.12
N ASN A 246 0.22 -3.48 -8.16
CA ASN A 246 -0.41 -3.99 -9.38
C ASN A 246 -1.85 -3.47 -9.60
N HIS A 247 -2.34 -2.58 -8.73
CA HIS A 247 -3.70 -2.04 -8.76
C HIS A 247 -4.79 -3.14 -8.64
N HIS A 248 -4.53 -4.19 -7.86
CA HIS A 248 -5.48 -5.28 -7.66
C HIS A 248 -6.39 -5.02 -6.46
N PHE A 249 -7.72 -5.08 -6.69
CA PHE A 249 -8.74 -5.12 -5.66
C PHE A 249 -9.17 -6.57 -5.43
N PHE A 250 -8.95 -7.08 -4.22
CA PHE A 250 -9.18 -8.49 -3.91
C PHE A 250 -10.67 -8.85 -3.88
N ASP A 251 -11.52 -7.91 -3.49
CA ASP A 251 -12.98 -8.04 -3.55
C ASP A 251 -13.57 -7.69 -4.93
N GLY A 252 -12.70 -7.57 -5.94
CA GLY A 252 -13.07 -7.43 -7.35
C GLY A 252 -13.73 -6.09 -7.68
N LYS A 253 -14.69 -6.12 -8.61
CA LYS A 253 -15.32 -4.91 -9.17
C LYS A 253 -16.05 -4.08 -8.13
N ALA A 254 -16.65 -4.70 -7.11
CA ALA A 254 -17.39 -3.96 -6.09
C ALA A 254 -16.48 -2.99 -5.32
N ALA A 255 -15.32 -3.46 -4.84
CA ALA A 255 -14.35 -2.59 -4.16
C ALA A 255 -13.71 -1.55 -5.10
N LEU A 256 -13.52 -1.91 -6.38
CA LEU A 256 -13.08 -0.95 -7.40
C LEU A 256 -14.11 0.19 -7.56
N GLU A 257 -15.40 -0.12 -7.62
CA GLU A 257 -16.47 0.90 -7.73
C GLU A 257 -16.57 1.77 -6.48
N VAL A 258 -16.35 1.21 -5.28
CA VAL A 258 -16.26 2.01 -4.04
C VAL A 258 -15.15 3.04 -4.15
N CYS A 259 -13.95 2.63 -4.57
CA CYS A 259 -12.82 3.54 -4.77
C CYS A 259 -13.09 4.57 -5.87
N ARG A 260 -13.65 4.16 -7.00
CA ARG A 260 -14.03 5.05 -8.10
C ARG A 260 -15.04 6.10 -7.63
N THR A 261 -16.11 5.67 -6.98
CA THR A 261 -17.17 6.56 -6.47
C THR A 261 -16.59 7.54 -5.46
N PHE A 262 -15.72 7.10 -4.55
CA PHE A 262 -15.05 7.97 -3.58
C PHE A 262 -14.20 9.06 -4.25
N LEU A 263 -13.46 8.70 -5.31
CA LEU A 263 -12.64 9.65 -6.08
C LEU A 263 -13.48 10.63 -6.89
N GLN A 264 -14.58 10.18 -7.47
CA GLN A 264 -15.43 10.98 -8.36
C GLN A 264 -16.55 11.76 -7.64
N GLU A 265 -16.78 11.50 -6.35
CA GLU A 265 -17.74 12.24 -5.53
C GLU A 265 -17.48 13.75 -5.63
N ASP A 266 -18.55 14.55 -5.67
CA ASP A 266 -18.53 16.01 -5.86
C ASP A 266 -17.63 16.46 -7.02
N GLU A 267 -17.75 15.78 -8.17
CA GLU A 267 -16.95 16.08 -9.37
C GLU A 267 -15.44 16.06 -9.06
N GLY A 268 -15.03 15.21 -8.12
CA GLY A 268 -13.66 15.09 -7.64
C GLY A 268 -13.09 16.32 -6.90
N GLU A 269 -13.92 17.28 -6.47
CA GLU A 269 -13.46 18.44 -5.72
C GLU A 269 -13.24 18.18 -4.23
N GLY A 270 -12.08 18.56 -3.70
CA GLY A 270 -11.79 18.41 -2.26
C GLY A 270 -11.39 16.99 -1.85
N VAL A 271 -10.91 16.18 -2.80
CA VAL A 271 -10.26 14.90 -2.54
C VAL A 271 -8.73 15.03 -2.65
N ILE A 272 -8.01 14.30 -1.79
CA ILE A 272 -6.55 14.16 -1.82
C ILE A 272 -6.18 12.69 -1.58
N MET A 273 -5.16 12.20 -2.28
CA MET A 273 -4.57 10.90 -2.00
C MET A 273 -3.37 11.07 -1.07
N VAL A 274 -3.32 10.30 0.04
CA VAL A 274 -2.17 10.26 0.94
C VAL A 274 -1.62 8.84 0.97
N ALA A 275 -0.40 8.67 0.48
CA ALA A 275 0.23 7.38 0.29
C ALA A 275 1.52 7.26 1.10
N ASP A 276 1.70 6.12 1.77
CA ASP A 276 2.94 5.74 2.46
C ASP A 276 3.36 4.31 2.05
N PRO A 277 3.77 4.12 0.79
CA PRO A 277 4.07 2.79 0.28
C PRO A 277 5.39 2.26 0.86
N PRO A 278 5.60 0.94 0.90
CA PRO A 278 6.80 0.36 1.47
C PRO A 278 8.02 0.72 0.61
N PHE A 279 8.98 1.44 1.19
CA PHE A 279 10.16 1.98 0.47
C PHE A 279 11.11 0.94 -0.09
N GLY A 280 11.03 -0.29 0.43
CA GLY A 280 11.69 -1.42 -0.20
C GLY A 280 11.31 -1.42 -1.67
N GLY A 281 9.99 -1.33 -1.95
CA GLY A 281 9.26 -1.41 -3.21
C GLY A 281 9.92 -0.81 -4.46
N LEU A 282 9.53 -1.31 -5.63
CA LEU A 282 9.94 -0.69 -6.89
C LEU A 282 9.06 0.56 -7.09
N VAL A 283 9.69 1.74 -7.10
CA VAL A 283 9.01 3.04 -7.24
C VAL A 283 8.16 3.12 -8.51
N GLU A 284 8.63 2.48 -9.58
CA GLU A 284 8.00 2.53 -10.89
C GLU A 284 6.61 1.83 -10.93
N PRO A 285 6.43 0.58 -10.46
CA PRO A 285 5.10 -0.01 -10.28
C PRO A 285 4.13 0.81 -9.41
N LEU A 286 4.64 1.47 -8.35
CA LEU A 286 3.84 2.36 -7.52
C LEU A 286 3.36 3.56 -8.33
N ALA A 287 4.25 4.20 -9.09
CA ALA A 287 3.90 5.32 -9.96
C ALA A 287 2.88 4.93 -11.03
N VAL A 288 3.01 3.76 -11.65
CA VAL A 288 2.03 3.22 -12.60
C VAL A 288 0.66 3.03 -11.95
N THR A 289 0.64 2.48 -10.74
CA THR A 289 -0.61 2.26 -9.99
C THR A 289 -1.25 3.57 -9.55
N PHE A 290 -0.47 4.56 -9.11
CA PHE A 290 -0.98 5.90 -8.79
C PHE A 290 -1.53 6.60 -10.03
N LYS A 291 -0.90 6.45 -11.20
CA LYS A 291 -1.46 6.94 -12.47
C LYS A 291 -2.81 6.31 -12.81
N LYS A 292 -3.05 5.04 -12.47
CA LYS A 292 -4.38 4.41 -12.61
C LYS A 292 -5.42 5.01 -11.67
N LEU A 293 -5.05 5.31 -10.41
CA LEU A 293 -5.94 6.03 -9.48
C LEU A 293 -6.27 7.44 -9.98
N ILE A 294 -5.28 8.17 -10.49
CA ILE A 294 -5.46 9.48 -11.12
C ILE A 294 -6.38 9.38 -12.35
N ALA A 295 -6.20 8.37 -13.19
CA ALA A 295 -7.05 8.15 -14.36
C ALA A 295 -8.53 7.94 -13.97
N MET A 296 -8.79 7.10 -12.95
CA MET A 296 -10.15 6.91 -12.43
C MET A 296 -10.76 8.21 -11.88
N TRP A 297 -9.97 9.05 -11.21
CA TRP A 297 -10.43 10.37 -10.76
C TRP A 297 -10.76 11.28 -11.95
N LYS A 298 -9.91 11.30 -12.99
CA LYS A 298 -10.10 12.12 -14.21
C LYS A 298 -11.34 11.73 -15.02
N GLU A 299 -11.72 10.44 -15.02
CA GLU A 299 -12.94 9.97 -15.71
C GLU A 299 -14.22 10.64 -15.21
N GLY A 300 -14.24 11.13 -13.96
CA GLY A 300 -15.39 11.83 -13.38
C GLY A 300 -15.36 13.35 -13.55
N GLN A 301 -14.36 13.91 -14.24
CA GLN A 301 -14.17 15.37 -14.40
C GLN A 301 -14.88 15.91 -15.66
N SER A 302 -15.24 17.19 -15.63
CA SER A 302 -15.75 17.90 -16.81
C SER A 302 -14.64 18.22 -17.83
N GLN A 303 -15.00 18.55 -19.09
CA GLN A 303 -13.99 18.86 -20.12
C GLN A 303 -13.17 20.12 -19.80
N ASP A 304 -13.71 21.05 -19.02
CA ASP A 304 -13.03 22.29 -18.60
C ASP A 304 -11.94 22.04 -17.54
N ASP A 305 -11.94 20.86 -16.90
CA ASP A 305 -11.01 20.48 -15.83
C ASP A 305 -9.78 19.70 -16.32
N SER A 306 -9.53 19.68 -17.64
CA SER A 306 -8.42 18.91 -18.24
C SER A 306 -7.03 19.26 -17.68
N HIS A 307 -6.86 20.46 -17.12
CA HIS A 307 -5.63 20.94 -16.49
C HIS A 307 -5.50 20.61 -15.00
N LYS A 308 -6.57 20.18 -14.32
CA LYS A 308 -6.52 19.84 -12.90
C LYS A 308 -5.80 18.50 -12.69
N GLU A 309 -4.94 18.46 -11.68
CA GLU A 309 -4.31 17.22 -11.19
C GLU A 309 -4.91 16.83 -9.85
N LEU A 310 -5.06 15.53 -9.61
CA LEU A 310 -5.41 14.99 -8.30
C LEU A 310 -4.33 15.42 -7.29
N PRO A 311 -4.67 16.10 -6.19
CA PRO A 311 -3.71 16.40 -5.13
C PRO A 311 -3.21 15.11 -4.47
N ILE A 312 -1.90 15.01 -4.28
CA ILE A 312 -1.24 13.81 -3.74
C ILE A 312 -0.18 14.18 -2.72
N PHE A 313 -0.22 13.56 -1.53
CA PHE A 313 0.92 13.45 -0.63
C PHE A 313 1.52 12.06 -0.77
N TRP A 314 2.68 11.97 -1.43
CA TRP A 314 3.47 10.75 -1.47
C TRP A 314 4.58 10.83 -0.41
N ILE A 315 4.31 10.22 0.73
CA ILE A 315 5.24 10.15 1.85
C ILE A 315 6.26 9.05 1.54
N PHE A 316 7.52 9.43 1.35
CA PHE A 316 8.57 8.51 0.91
C PHE A 316 9.96 9.02 1.33
N PRO A 317 11.00 8.16 1.41
CA PRO A 317 12.33 8.61 1.79
C PRO A 317 12.92 9.62 0.80
N TYR A 318 13.54 10.68 1.32
CA TYR A 318 14.04 11.84 0.54
C TYR A 318 14.94 11.46 -0.64
N PHE A 319 15.78 10.43 -0.50
CA PHE A 319 16.72 10.00 -1.53
C PHE A 319 16.06 9.39 -2.79
N PHE A 320 14.74 9.23 -2.79
CA PHE A 320 13.96 8.82 -3.98
C PHE A 320 13.36 9.99 -4.77
N GLU A 321 13.54 11.24 -4.32
CA GLU A 321 12.98 12.44 -4.97
C GLU A 321 13.20 12.44 -6.48
N SER A 322 14.45 12.28 -6.93
CA SER A 322 14.78 12.27 -8.37
C SER A 322 13.99 11.22 -9.16
N ARG A 323 13.74 10.04 -8.58
CA ARG A 323 12.95 8.98 -9.25
C ARG A 323 11.46 9.29 -9.23
N ILE A 324 10.94 9.86 -8.14
CA ILE A 324 9.53 10.27 -8.05
C ILE A 324 9.23 11.36 -9.08
N CYS A 325 10.08 12.40 -9.16
CA CYS A 325 9.92 13.52 -10.09
C CYS A 325 10.03 13.10 -11.56
N GLN A 326 10.72 12.00 -11.88
CA GLN A 326 10.69 11.43 -13.24
C GLN A 326 9.29 10.96 -13.65
N PHE A 327 8.49 10.44 -12.71
CA PHE A 327 7.13 9.99 -12.99
C PHE A 327 6.08 11.07 -12.80
N PHE A 328 6.31 12.00 -11.85
CA PHE A 328 5.44 13.11 -11.49
C PHE A 328 6.24 14.43 -11.42
N PRO A 329 6.45 15.11 -12.56
CA PRO A 329 7.28 16.32 -12.62
C PRO A 329 6.74 17.50 -11.80
N SER A 330 5.44 17.51 -11.48
CA SER A 330 4.79 18.54 -10.65
C SER A 330 5.07 18.38 -9.15
N PHE A 331 5.70 17.28 -8.72
CA PHE A 331 5.96 17.01 -7.30
C PHE A 331 7.18 17.79 -6.81
N CYS A 332 7.10 18.27 -5.58
CA CYS A 332 8.21 18.86 -4.85
C CYS A 332 8.29 18.24 -3.45
N MET A 333 9.51 18.10 -2.92
CA MET A 333 9.73 17.62 -1.56
C MET A 333 9.58 18.78 -0.58
N LEU A 334 8.84 18.55 0.51
CA LEU A 334 8.74 19.47 1.65
C LEU A 334 9.73 19.05 2.74
N ASP A 335 10.21 20.00 3.53
CA ASP A 335 11.21 19.76 4.60
C ASP A 335 10.64 19.12 5.88
N TYR A 336 9.36 18.71 5.87
CA TYR A 336 8.74 18.11 7.04
C TYR A 336 9.30 16.72 7.31
N GLN A 337 9.98 16.58 8.45
CA GLN A 337 10.51 15.30 8.89
C GLN A 337 9.44 14.50 9.63
N ARG A 338 9.02 13.40 9.00
CA ARG A 338 8.22 12.36 9.66
C ARG A 338 9.11 11.62 10.67
N LEU A 339 9.01 11.99 11.94
CA LEU A 339 9.54 11.21 13.06
C LEU A 339 8.55 10.13 13.47
#